data_AF-A0A4Q3RMQ1-F1
#
_entry.id   AF-A0A4Q3RMQ1-F1
#
_cell.length_a   1.000
_cell.length_b   1.000
_cell.length_c   1.000
_cell.angle_alpha   90.00
_cell.angle_beta   90.00
_cell.angle_gamma   90.00
#
_symmetry.space_group_name_H-M   'P 1'
#
loop_
_entity.id
_entity.type
_entity.pdbx_description
1 polymer ?
#
loop_
_entity_poly.entity_id
_entity_poly.type
_entity_poly.pdbx_seq_one_letter_code
_entity_poly.pdbx_strand_id
1 'polypeptide(L)'
;MKKDGVVDVLGTSYLRDRNYAKAIEWLTKAGKLELLKETQYNYQTGKETTLNVDPFFDYLNDWQRYNKSATTPYTKLTLAKKLQDMKTRVDAANTGDNSKLFYEYASALYNLSYYGNSWNAVAYDRSGSDWNDGNYKVPWEKEYYGVYEASNYYQKAYDAAINKEFKAACLFMVAKCAQKQIPMPPYDYNRYEQYEKDIAIFNKKFMNNPLFGKFKSEFGTTKFYQYAYNRCSYLRDYVKKSTSPRTPVKPRAKG
;
A
#
# COMPACT_ATOMS: atom_id res chain seq x y z
N MET A 1 -16.72 18.66 21.89
CA MET A 1 -16.18 18.62 20.50
C MET A 1 -16.82 19.78 19.72
N LYS A 2 -16.04 20.61 19.01
CA LYS A 2 -16.60 21.69 18.17
C LYS A 2 -17.33 21.07 16.96
N LYS A 3 -18.29 21.78 16.37
CA LYS A 3 -19.08 21.34 15.20
C LYS A 3 -18.21 20.70 14.11
N ASP A 4 -17.12 21.36 13.72
CA ASP A 4 -16.22 20.87 12.67
C ASP A 4 -15.50 19.57 13.05
N GLY A 5 -15.22 19.35 14.34
CA GLY A 5 -14.64 18.09 14.82
C GLY A 5 -15.61 16.91 14.67
N VAL A 6 -16.90 17.13 14.97
CA VAL A 6 -17.94 16.10 14.77
C VAL A 6 -18.10 15.77 13.29
N VAL A 7 -18.12 16.81 12.45
CA VAL A 7 -18.21 16.66 10.99
C VAL A 7 -17.01 15.89 10.44
N ASP A 8 -15.79 16.21 10.87
CA ASP A 8 -14.59 15.50 10.44
C ASP A 8 -14.63 14.02 10.85
N VAL A 9 -15.01 13.71 12.09
CA VAL A 9 -15.12 12.32 12.58
C VAL A 9 -16.12 11.50 11.76
N LEU A 10 -17.33 12.01 11.57
CA LEU A 10 -18.35 11.32 10.79
C LEU A 10 -17.97 11.21 9.30
N GLY A 11 -17.44 12.29 8.73
CA GLY A 11 -16.94 12.28 7.36
C GLY A 11 -15.83 11.25 7.13
N THR A 12 -14.89 11.17 8.06
CA THR A 12 -13.76 10.22 8.04
C THR A 12 -14.22 8.78 8.23
N SER A 13 -15.24 8.52 9.06
CA SER A 13 -15.79 7.17 9.22
C SER A 13 -16.44 6.68 7.92
N TYR A 14 -17.20 7.52 7.23
CA TYR A 14 -17.75 7.14 5.93
C TYR A 14 -16.66 7.02 4.85
N LEU A 15 -15.63 7.87 4.88
CA LEU A 15 -14.52 7.81 3.93
C LEU A 15 -13.72 6.51 4.06
N ARG A 16 -13.41 6.06 5.29
CA ARG A 16 -12.70 4.79 5.54
C ARG A 16 -13.54 3.56 5.19
N ASP A 17 -14.85 3.65 5.37
CA ASP A 17 -15.81 2.61 4.94
C ASP A 17 -16.12 2.68 3.44
N ARG A 18 -15.49 3.61 2.71
CA ARG A 18 -15.65 3.85 1.27
C ARG A 18 -17.08 4.19 0.85
N ASN A 19 -17.90 4.65 1.79
CA ASN A 19 -19.19 5.27 1.51
C ASN A 19 -18.97 6.74 1.15
N TYR A 20 -18.40 6.98 -0.03
CA TYR A 20 -17.97 8.32 -0.43
C TYR A 20 -19.13 9.30 -0.52
N ALA A 21 -20.33 8.87 -0.95
CA ALA A 21 -21.54 9.70 -0.95
C ALA A 21 -21.87 10.25 0.44
N LYS A 22 -21.89 9.39 1.47
CA LYS A 22 -22.09 9.82 2.87
C LYS A 22 -20.93 10.66 3.39
N ALA A 23 -19.69 10.33 3.02
CA ALA A 23 -18.54 11.14 3.39
C ALA A 23 -18.67 12.58 2.84
N ILE A 24 -19.07 12.74 1.58
CA ILE A 24 -19.32 14.04 0.95
C ILE A 24 -20.46 14.78 1.65
N GLU A 25 -21.57 14.08 1.95
CA GLU A 25 -22.72 14.63 2.68
C GLU A 25 -22.29 15.28 4.00
N TRP A 26 -21.46 14.60 4.78
CA TRP A 26 -20.98 15.10 6.06
C TRP A 26 -19.90 16.17 5.90
N LEU A 27 -18.85 15.90 5.13
CA LEU A 27 -17.68 16.79 5.02
C LEU A 27 -18.02 18.15 4.40
N THR A 28 -19.09 18.25 3.60
CA THR A 28 -19.58 19.53 3.07
C THR A 28 -20.10 20.47 4.17
N LYS A 29 -20.47 19.94 5.35
CA LYS A 29 -21.01 20.72 6.48
C LYS A 29 -19.92 21.42 7.31
N ALA A 30 -18.64 21.14 7.04
CA ALA A 30 -17.52 21.74 7.75
C ALA A 30 -17.28 23.19 7.32
N GLY A 31 -16.99 24.08 8.28
CA GLY A 31 -16.58 25.45 7.94
C GLY A 31 -15.20 25.52 7.29
N LYS A 32 -14.28 24.66 7.73
CA LYS A 32 -12.94 24.50 7.19
C LYS A 32 -12.48 23.04 7.34
N LEU A 33 -11.85 22.51 6.29
CA LEU A 33 -11.17 21.21 6.34
C LEU A 33 -9.68 21.41 6.10
N GLU A 34 -8.87 20.67 6.85
CA GLU A 34 -7.42 20.68 6.68
C GLU A 34 -7.00 19.94 5.41
N LEU A 35 -5.87 20.39 4.84
CA LEU A 35 -5.23 19.70 3.73
C LEU A 35 -4.58 18.41 4.24
N LEU A 36 -4.62 17.37 3.41
CA LEU A 36 -3.89 16.14 3.65
C LEU A 36 -2.39 16.44 3.59
N LYS A 37 -1.72 16.17 4.70
CA LYS A 37 -0.30 16.42 4.90
C LYS A 37 0.35 15.21 5.53
N GLU A 38 1.64 15.06 5.34
CA GLU A 38 2.42 14.04 6.02
C GLU A 38 3.82 14.57 6.31
N THR A 39 4.34 14.22 7.49
CA THR A 39 5.64 14.66 7.97
C THR A 39 6.67 13.57 7.74
N GLN A 40 7.75 13.92 7.04
CA GLN A 40 8.87 13.03 6.82
C GLN A 40 10.06 13.44 7.68
N TYR A 41 10.66 12.46 8.35
CA TYR A 41 11.91 12.64 9.07
C TYR A 41 13.10 12.19 8.22
N ASN A 42 14.07 13.08 8.02
CA ASN A 42 15.32 12.76 7.35
C ASN A 42 16.41 12.41 8.38
N TYR A 43 16.60 11.10 8.61
CA TYR A 43 17.62 10.56 9.52
C TYR A 43 19.07 10.98 9.22
N GLN A 44 19.39 11.40 8.00
CA GLN A 44 20.75 11.88 7.67
C GLN A 44 20.98 13.32 8.13
N THR A 45 19.92 14.13 8.22
CA THR A 45 20.00 15.56 8.52
C THR A 45 19.34 15.94 9.84
N GLY A 46 18.59 15.01 10.45
CA GLY A 46 17.78 15.23 11.65
C GLY A 46 16.57 16.15 11.45
N LYS A 47 16.20 16.48 10.21
CA LYS A 47 15.14 17.46 9.90
C LYS A 47 13.82 16.79 9.57
N GLU A 48 12.74 17.42 10.02
CA GLU A 48 11.38 17.11 9.60
C GLU A 48 10.93 18.02 8.45
N THR A 49 10.09 17.49 7.58
CA THR A 49 9.45 18.25 6.52
C THR A 49 8.01 17.78 6.35
N THR A 50 7.07 18.68 6.59
CA THR A 50 5.64 18.46 6.34
C THR A 50 5.31 18.92 4.93
N LEU A 51 4.71 18.03 4.14
CA LEU A 51 4.31 18.34 2.77
C LEU A 51 2.86 17.91 2.54
N ASN A 52 2.21 18.59 1.61
CA ASN A 52 0.90 18.13 1.15
C ASN A 52 1.07 16.88 0.30
N VAL A 53 0.18 15.91 0.48
CA VAL A 53 0.27 14.60 -0.17
C VAL A 53 -0.72 14.47 -1.32
N ASP A 54 -0.35 13.66 -2.31
CA ASP A 54 -1.23 13.26 -3.40
C ASP A 54 -1.63 11.79 -3.20
N PRO A 55 -2.90 11.50 -2.88
CA PRO A 55 -3.40 10.14 -2.72
C PRO A 55 -3.30 9.32 -4.02
N PHE A 56 -3.23 9.95 -5.19
CA PHE A 56 -3.25 9.27 -6.49
C PHE A 56 -1.85 9.03 -7.06
N PHE A 57 -0.81 9.53 -6.39
CA PHE A 57 0.55 9.38 -6.84
C PHE A 57 1.07 7.96 -6.58
N ASP A 58 1.76 7.40 -7.57
CA ASP A 58 2.34 6.07 -7.48
C ASP A 58 3.65 6.08 -6.68
N TYR A 59 3.59 5.61 -5.43
CA TYR A 59 4.77 5.41 -4.59
C TYR A 59 5.25 3.97 -4.62
N LEU A 60 6.25 3.75 -5.47
CA LEU A 60 6.90 2.45 -5.61
C LEU A 60 7.80 2.10 -4.41
N ASN A 61 8.18 3.09 -3.58
CA ASN A 61 9.02 2.93 -2.41
C ASN A 61 8.20 2.75 -1.11
N ASP A 62 8.61 1.84 -0.23
CA ASP A 62 7.92 1.57 1.06
C ASP A 62 8.15 2.70 2.09
N TRP A 63 9.37 3.23 2.15
CA TRP A 63 9.65 4.55 2.72
C TRP A 63 9.09 5.64 1.81
N GLN A 64 7.99 6.26 2.24
CA GLN A 64 7.41 7.42 1.59
C GLN A 64 8.40 8.57 1.69
N ARG A 65 9.26 8.71 0.68
CA ARG A 65 10.12 9.88 0.53
C ARG A 65 9.68 10.61 -0.73
N TYR A 66 9.04 11.74 -0.50
CA TYR A 66 8.74 12.72 -1.53
C TYR A 66 9.38 14.03 -1.12
N ASN A 67 10.06 14.66 -2.06
CA ASN A 67 10.82 15.88 -1.84
C ASN A 67 10.01 17.15 -2.13
N LYS A 68 8.75 17.00 -2.56
CA LYS A 68 7.90 18.10 -3.00
C LYS A 68 6.46 17.86 -2.56
N SER A 69 5.80 18.93 -2.15
CA SER A 69 4.36 18.95 -1.90
C SER A 69 3.58 18.72 -3.20
N ALA A 70 2.43 18.08 -3.07
CA ALA A 70 1.45 17.99 -4.14
C ALA A 70 1.09 19.40 -4.65
N THR A 71 1.13 19.59 -5.97
CA THR A 71 0.77 20.86 -6.62
C THR A 71 -0.69 21.21 -6.39
N THR A 72 -1.56 20.20 -6.33
CA THR A 72 -2.97 20.33 -6.02
C THR A 72 -3.28 19.50 -4.78
N PRO A 73 -3.21 20.10 -3.58
CA PRO A 73 -3.42 19.37 -2.34
C PRO A 73 -4.90 19.01 -2.16
N TYR A 74 -5.16 17.88 -1.49
CA TYR A 74 -6.51 17.42 -1.21
C TYR A 74 -6.93 17.77 0.22
N THR A 75 -8.22 18.02 0.42
CA THR A 75 -8.88 17.82 1.72
C THR A 75 -9.60 16.49 1.70
N LYS A 76 -10.09 16.01 2.85
CA LYS A 76 -10.95 14.82 2.88
C LYS A 76 -12.18 14.97 1.97
N LEU A 77 -12.75 16.18 1.84
CA LEU A 77 -13.91 16.42 0.98
C LEU A 77 -13.55 16.32 -0.51
N THR A 78 -12.47 16.98 -0.95
CA THR A 78 -12.09 16.94 -2.37
C THR A 78 -11.61 15.55 -2.76
N LEU A 79 -10.95 14.83 -1.84
CA LEU A 79 -10.61 13.42 -2.00
C LEU A 79 -11.87 12.55 -2.13
N ALA A 80 -12.84 12.68 -1.22
CA ALA A 80 -14.07 11.89 -1.25
C ALA A 80 -14.85 12.09 -2.57
N LYS A 81 -14.93 13.32 -3.07
CA LYS A 81 -15.54 13.64 -4.38
C LYS A 81 -14.81 12.92 -5.52
N LYS A 82 -13.48 12.99 -5.55
CA LYS A 82 -12.69 12.33 -6.61
C LYS A 82 -12.78 10.81 -6.53
N LEU A 83 -12.78 10.23 -5.34
CA LEU A 83 -12.97 8.79 -5.15
C LEU A 83 -14.37 8.34 -5.56
N GLN A 84 -15.42 9.13 -5.30
CA GLN A 84 -16.77 8.83 -5.76
C GLN A 84 -16.88 8.83 -7.28
N ASP A 85 -16.28 9.82 -7.95
CA ASP A 85 -16.21 9.87 -9.42
C ASP A 85 -15.49 8.63 -9.98
N MET A 86 -14.29 8.36 -9.46
CA MET A 86 -13.49 7.22 -9.89
C MET A 86 -14.19 5.90 -9.62
N LYS A 87 -14.84 5.74 -8.46
CA LYS A 87 -15.61 4.53 -8.11
C LYS A 87 -16.72 4.28 -9.13
N THR A 88 -17.46 5.32 -9.49
CA THR A 88 -18.52 5.24 -10.51
C THR A 88 -17.93 4.78 -11.87
N ARG A 89 -16.78 5.32 -12.25
CA ARG A 89 -16.11 4.98 -13.51
C ARG A 89 -15.53 3.55 -13.51
N VAL A 90 -14.92 3.09 -12.41
CA VAL A 90 -14.40 1.70 -12.33
C VAL A 90 -15.53 0.68 -12.25
N ASP A 91 -16.68 1.03 -11.68
CA ASP A 91 -17.86 0.15 -11.65
C ASP A 91 -18.53 0.03 -13.02
N ALA A 92 -18.52 1.10 -13.81
CA ALA A 92 -19.02 1.10 -15.18
C ALA A 92 -18.04 0.48 -16.20
N ALA A 93 -16.78 0.24 -15.81
CA ALA A 93 -15.72 -0.22 -16.68
C ALA A 93 -15.88 -1.72 -17.03
N ASN A 94 -16.69 -2.00 -18.05
CA ASN A 94 -16.85 -3.34 -18.63
C ASN A 94 -16.05 -3.44 -19.93
N THR A 95 -14.89 -4.10 -19.87
CA THR A 95 -14.02 -4.48 -21.01
C THR A 95 -13.52 -3.33 -21.92
N GLY A 96 -12.23 -3.03 -21.82
CA GLY A 96 -11.51 -1.99 -22.58
C GLY A 96 -10.15 -1.68 -21.92
N ASP A 97 -9.31 -0.81 -22.51
CA ASP A 97 -8.04 -0.35 -21.90
C ASP A 97 -8.28 0.65 -20.75
N ASN A 98 -9.00 0.18 -19.73
CA ASN A 98 -9.24 0.90 -18.47
C ASN A 98 -8.11 0.67 -17.45
N SER A 99 -6.98 0.15 -17.92
CA SER A 99 -5.84 -0.25 -17.09
C SER A 99 -5.34 0.91 -16.22
N LYS A 100 -5.23 2.11 -16.79
CA LYS A 100 -4.83 3.34 -16.08
C LYS A 100 -5.85 3.75 -15.02
N LEU A 101 -7.14 3.71 -15.34
CA LEU A 101 -8.20 4.04 -14.39
C LEU A 101 -8.18 3.11 -13.18
N PHE A 102 -8.05 1.79 -13.41
CA PHE A 102 -7.93 0.81 -12.33
C PHE A 102 -6.65 1.03 -11.50
N TYR A 103 -5.53 1.33 -12.15
CA TYR A 103 -4.25 1.57 -11.47
C TYR A 103 -4.28 2.83 -10.59
N GLU A 104 -4.85 3.92 -11.09
CA GLU A 104 -4.98 5.18 -10.35
C GLU A 104 -5.93 5.01 -9.15
N TYR A 105 -7.04 4.30 -9.34
CA TYR A 105 -7.96 3.99 -8.25
C TYR A 105 -7.32 3.09 -7.19
N ALA A 106 -6.60 2.05 -7.62
CA ALA A 106 -5.84 1.17 -6.73
C ALA A 106 -4.77 1.94 -5.95
N SER A 107 -4.06 2.87 -6.61
CA SER A 107 -3.07 3.74 -5.98
C SER A 107 -3.68 4.63 -4.91
N ALA A 108 -4.87 5.17 -5.16
CA ALA A 108 -5.62 5.89 -4.14
C ALA A 108 -5.94 5.00 -2.93
N LEU A 109 -6.49 3.80 -3.16
CA LEU A 109 -6.82 2.87 -2.08
C LEU A 109 -5.58 2.44 -1.27
N TYR A 110 -4.46 2.16 -1.95
CA TYR A 110 -3.19 1.84 -1.30
C TYR A 110 -2.67 3.03 -0.50
N ASN A 111 -2.76 4.26 -1.02
CA ASN A 111 -2.28 5.45 -0.34
C ASN A 111 -3.14 5.87 0.87
N LEU A 112 -4.38 5.40 0.97
CA LEU A 112 -5.22 5.52 2.17
C LEU A 112 -4.90 4.45 3.23
N SER A 113 -4.16 3.41 2.86
CA SER A 113 -3.77 2.36 3.80
C SER A 113 -2.71 2.85 4.79
N TYR A 114 -2.41 2.03 5.80
CA TYR A 114 -1.33 2.26 6.74
C TYR A 114 0.02 2.54 6.05
N TYR A 115 0.28 1.90 4.91
CA TYR A 115 1.52 2.02 4.14
C TYR A 115 1.53 3.20 3.16
N GLY A 116 0.43 3.95 3.10
CA GLY A 116 0.14 4.98 2.13
C GLY A 116 0.41 6.41 2.63
N ASN A 117 0.66 7.35 1.72
CA ASN A 117 1.01 8.73 2.09
C ASN A 117 -0.17 9.56 2.62
N SER A 118 -1.39 9.04 2.45
CA SER A 118 -2.65 9.71 2.74
C SER A 118 -3.46 8.91 3.77
N TRP A 119 -2.78 8.10 4.58
CA TRP A 119 -3.39 7.30 5.66
C TRP A 119 -4.25 8.15 6.60
N ASN A 120 -3.84 9.41 6.84
CA ASN A 120 -4.53 10.36 7.71
C ASN A 120 -5.86 10.89 7.14
N ALA A 121 -6.19 10.54 5.89
CA ALA A 121 -7.53 10.74 5.37
C ALA A 121 -8.55 9.78 6.01
N VAL A 122 -8.11 8.62 6.51
CA VAL A 122 -8.98 7.56 7.05
C VAL A 122 -8.66 7.16 8.49
N ALA A 123 -7.48 7.46 9.01
CA ALA A 123 -7.09 7.22 10.40
C ALA A 123 -6.60 8.52 11.08
N TYR A 124 -6.63 8.55 12.40
CA TYR A 124 -6.24 9.72 13.20
C TYR A 124 -4.85 9.58 13.83
N ASP A 125 -4.33 8.37 13.89
CA ASP A 125 -2.99 8.05 14.37
C ASP A 125 -2.41 6.90 13.56
N ARG A 126 -1.08 6.82 13.54
CA ARG A 126 -0.29 5.79 12.88
C ARG A 126 0.98 5.56 13.68
N SER A 127 1.03 4.49 14.47
CA SER A 127 2.25 4.10 15.15
C SER A 127 3.16 3.34 14.19
N GLY A 128 4.46 3.63 14.19
CA GLY A 128 5.44 2.84 13.42
C GLY A 128 5.60 1.38 13.89
N SER A 129 5.01 1.02 15.03
CA SER A 129 4.95 -0.36 15.53
C SER A 129 3.75 -1.15 15.00
N ASP A 130 2.75 -0.49 14.41
CA ASP A 130 1.55 -1.17 13.94
C ASP A 130 1.86 -1.96 12.66
N TRP A 131 1.22 -3.13 12.54
CA TRP A 131 1.34 -3.99 11.37
C TRP A 131 0.06 -4.77 11.14
N ASN A 132 -0.08 -5.36 9.95
CA ASN A 132 -1.11 -6.35 9.69
C ASN A 132 -0.84 -7.61 10.50
N ASP A 133 -1.52 -7.81 11.62
CA ASP A 133 -1.45 -9.04 12.43
C ASP A 133 -2.58 -10.04 12.08
N GLY A 134 -3.46 -9.67 11.15
CA GLY A 134 -4.62 -10.45 10.75
C GLY A 134 -5.81 -10.40 11.72
N ASN A 135 -5.67 -9.74 12.88
CA ASN A 135 -6.69 -9.64 13.91
C ASN A 135 -7.40 -8.27 13.85
N TYR A 136 -8.24 -8.10 12.84
CA TYR A 136 -8.97 -6.85 12.63
C TYR A 136 -10.07 -6.67 13.69
N LYS A 137 -9.98 -5.57 14.46
CA LYS A 137 -10.94 -5.20 15.49
C LYS A 137 -12.21 -4.60 14.91
N VAL A 138 -12.10 -3.98 13.74
CA VAL A 138 -13.19 -3.32 13.02
C VAL A 138 -13.06 -3.54 11.51
N PRO A 139 -14.17 -3.55 10.75
CA PRO A 139 -14.14 -3.97 9.33
C PRO A 139 -13.15 -3.19 8.44
N TRP A 140 -13.01 -1.88 8.64
CA TRP A 140 -12.14 -1.04 7.82
C TRP A 140 -10.64 -1.35 7.98
N GLU A 141 -10.22 -1.93 9.13
CA GLU A 141 -8.82 -2.29 9.38
C GLU A 141 -8.30 -3.34 8.39
N LYS A 142 -9.18 -4.21 7.91
CA LYS A 142 -8.82 -5.21 6.90
C LYS A 142 -8.26 -4.56 5.64
N GLU A 143 -8.86 -3.45 5.21
CA GLU A 143 -8.39 -2.71 4.05
C GLU A 143 -7.21 -1.79 4.37
N TYR A 144 -7.22 -1.21 5.58
CA TYR A 144 -6.15 -0.32 6.03
C TYR A 144 -4.81 -1.04 6.18
N TYR A 145 -4.80 -2.28 6.70
CA TYR A 145 -3.58 -3.08 6.87
C TYR A 145 -3.38 -4.13 5.77
N GLY A 146 -4.46 -4.69 5.22
CA GLY A 146 -4.37 -5.77 4.25
C GLY A 146 -4.39 -5.32 2.78
N VAL A 147 -4.80 -4.09 2.48
CA VAL A 147 -4.82 -3.52 1.11
C VAL A 147 -5.45 -4.44 0.05
N TYR A 148 -6.47 -5.22 0.43
CA TYR A 148 -7.04 -6.25 -0.44
C TYR A 148 -7.74 -5.66 -1.66
N GLU A 149 -8.56 -4.62 -1.51
CA GLU A 149 -9.23 -4.02 -2.66
C GLU A 149 -8.26 -3.28 -3.59
N ALA A 150 -7.23 -2.64 -3.03
CA ALA A 150 -6.14 -2.06 -3.82
C ALA A 150 -5.46 -3.14 -4.68
N SER A 151 -5.13 -4.30 -4.08
CA SER A 151 -4.58 -5.45 -4.80
C SER A 151 -5.49 -5.91 -5.95
N ASN A 152 -6.80 -6.01 -5.69
CA ASN A 152 -7.78 -6.42 -6.70
C ASN A 152 -7.84 -5.45 -7.88
N TYR A 153 -7.81 -4.13 -7.64
CA TYR A 153 -7.79 -3.17 -8.74
C TYR A 153 -6.44 -3.11 -9.46
N TYR A 154 -5.31 -3.30 -8.78
CA TYR A 154 -4.02 -3.47 -9.47
C TYR A 154 -4.00 -4.72 -10.35
N GLN A 155 -4.65 -5.80 -9.91
CA GLN A 155 -4.80 -7.01 -10.72
C GLN A 155 -5.68 -6.74 -11.95
N LYS A 156 -6.82 -6.06 -11.79
CA LYS A 156 -7.63 -5.60 -12.93
C LYS A 156 -6.84 -4.71 -13.89
N ALA A 157 -5.99 -3.81 -13.36
CA ALA A 157 -5.11 -2.98 -14.16
C ALA A 157 -4.10 -3.81 -14.96
N TYR A 158 -3.46 -4.80 -14.31
CA TYR A 158 -2.54 -5.74 -14.96
C TYR A 158 -3.23 -6.53 -16.09
N ASP A 159 -4.44 -7.03 -15.84
CA ASP A 159 -5.17 -7.84 -16.82
C ASP A 159 -5.61 -7.00 -18.03
N ALA A 160 -6.04 -5.76 -17.80
CA ALA A 160 -6.47 -4.84 -18.87
C ALA A 160 -5.30 -4.19 -19.64
N ALA A 161 -4.11 -4.09 -19.04
CA ALA A 161 -2.98 -3.39 -19.64
C ALA A 161 -2.44 -4.12 -20.88
N ILE A 162 -2.16 -3.39 -21.95
CA ILE A 162 -1.52 -3.94 -23.16
C ILE A 162 -0.01 -3.70 -23.12
N ASN A 163 0.39 -2.50 -22.70
CA ASN A 163 1.79 -2.10 -22.66
C ASN A 163 2.58 -2.91 -21.61
N LYS A 164 3.70 -3.51 -22.04
CA LYS A 164 4.52 -4.39 -21.19
C LYS A 164 5.16 -3.66 -20.00
N GLU A 165 5.59 -2.41 -20.16
CA GLU A 165 6.13 -1.59 -19.06
C GLU A 165 5.05 -1.32 -18.00
N PHE A 166 3.84 -0.98 -18.45
CA PHE A 166 2.74 -0.71 -17.54
C PHE A 166 2.19 -1.98 -16.86
N LYS A 167 2.16 -3.11 -17.58
CA LYS A 167 1.89 -4.43 -16.97
C LYS A 167 2.91 -4.77 -15.88
N ALA A 168 4.19 -4.47 -16.10
CA ALA A 168 5.23 -4.64 -15.10
C ALA A 168 4.92 -3.81 -13.84
N ALA A 169 4.52 -2.54 -14.01
CA ALA A 169 4.11 -1.68 -12.90
C ALA A 169 2.92 -2.23 -12.10
N CYS A 170 1.87 -2.66 -12.80
CA CYS A 170 0.70 -3.26 -12.17
C CYS A 170 1.07 -4.51 -11.37
N LEU A 171 1.80 -5.46 -11.96
CA LEU A 171 2.17 -6.71 -11.28
C LEU A 171 3.07 -6.47 -10.07
N PHE A 172 3.97 -5.49 -10.14
CA PHE A 172 4.79 -5.11 -9.00
C PHE A 172 3.93 -4.59 -7.83
N MET A 173 2.90 -3.79 -8.11
CA MET A 173 1.98 -3.32 -7.07
C MET A 173 1.10 -4.43 -6.50
N VAL A 174 0.65 -5.40 -7.32
CA VAL A 174 0.00 -6.63 -6.82
C VAL A 174 0.95 -7.39 -5.89
N ALA A 175 2.22 -7.54 -6.27
CA ALA A 175 3.23 -8.19 -5.45
C ALA A 175 3.44 -7.45 -4.12
N LYS A 176 3.55 -6.12 -4.12
CA LYS A 176 3.65 -5.32 -2.90
C LYS A 176 2.45 -5.53 -1.99
N CYS A 177 1.23 -5.49 -2.52
CA CYS A 177 0.02 -5.75 -1.74
C CYS A 177 0.04 -7.15 -1.12
N ALA A 178 0.42 -8.17 -1.88
CA ALA A 178 0.51 -9.54 -1.40
C ALA A 178 1.50 -9.69 -0.22
N GLN A 179 2.59 -8.91 -0.17
CA GLN A 179 3.48 -8.91 1.00
C GLN A 179 2.78 -8.34 2.24
N LYS A 180 2.01 -7.26 2.09
CA LYS A 180 1.29 -6.62 3.20
C LYS A 180 0.12 -7.48 3.72
N GLN A 181 -0.40 -8.38 2.89
CA GLN A 181 -1.46 -9.32 3.27
C GLN A 181 -0.99 -10.47 4.17
N ILE A 182 0.32 -10.69 4.30
CA ILE A 182 0.86 -11.72 5.19
C ILE A 182 0.76 -11.22 6.64
N PRO A 183 0.00 -11.90 7.51
CA PRO A 183 -0.11 -11.51 8.91
C PRO A 183 1.22 -11.68 9.65
N MET A 184 1.67 -10.62 10.32
CA MET A 184 2.81 -10.66 11.23
C MET A 184 2.35 -11.21 12.57
N PRO A 185 3.06 -12.18 13.18
CA PRO A 185 2.71 -12.67 14.50
C PRO A 185 2.83 -11.52 15.52
N PRO A 186 1.85 -11.38 16.44
CA PRO A 186 1.92 -10.38 17.48
C PRO A 186 3.07 -10.69 18.43
N TYR A 187 3.71 -9.65 18.96
CA TYR A 187 4.74 -9.81 19.98
C TYR A 187 4.14 -10.40 21.26
N ASP A 188 4.76 -11.45 21.79
CA ASP A 188 4.33 -12.12 23.02
C ASP A 188 5.54 -12.39 23.92
N TYR A 189 5.71 -11.56 24.95
CA TYR A 189 6.81 -11.67 25.92
C TYR A 189 6.77 -12.99 26.69
N ASN A 190 5.57 -13.47 27.03
CA ASN A 190 5.38 -14.68 27.85
C ASN A 190 5.65 -15.96 27.04
N ARG A 191 5.59 -15.87 25.71
CA ARG A 191 5.87 -16.98 24.77
C ARG A 191 6.95 -16.60 23.76
N TYR A 192 8.02 -15.94 24.23
CA TYR A 192 9.06 -15.39 23.37
C TYR A 192 9.68 -16.43 22.41
N GLU A 193 9.96 -17.65 22.88
CA GLU A 193 10.51 -18.72 22.02
C GLU A 193 9.55 -19.10 20.87
N GLN A 194 8.25 -19.10 21.14
CA GLN A 194 7.23 -19.36 20.11
C GLN A 194 7.13 -18.18 19.14
N TYR A 195 7.16 -16.94 19.66
CA TYR A 195 7.21 -15.73 18.85
C TYR A 195 8.43 -15.73 17.90
N GLU A 196 9.61 -16.14 18.35
CA GLU A 196 10.80 -16.26 17.51
C GLU A 196 10.64 -17.28 16.37
N LYS A 197 9.98 -18.42 16.63
CA LYS A 197 9.66 -19.41 15.59
C LYS A 197 8.67 -18.84 14.58
N ASP A 198 7.63 -18.17 15.06
CA ASP A 198 6.58 -17.61 14.21
C ASP A 198 7.09 -16.46 13.36
N ILE A 199 7.92 -15.56 13.91
CA ILE A 199 8.51 -14.46 13.16
C ILE A 199 9.50 -14.96 12.11
N ALA A 200 10.23 -16.05 12.37
CA ALA A 200 11.08 -16.68 11.37
C ALA A 200 10.27 -17.26 10.19
N ILE A 201 9.11 -17.88 10.48
CA ILE A 201 8.18 -18.37 9.45
C ILE A 201 7.60 -17.19 8.66
N PHE A 202 7.16 -16.13 9.34
CA PHE A 202 6.68 -14.90 8.73
C PHE A 202 7.73 -14.31 7.78
N ASN A 203 8.96 -14.09 8.26
CA ASN A 203 10.06 -13.53 7.46
C ASN A 203 10.33 -14.38 6.21
N LYS A 204 10.30 -15.71 6.34
CA LYS A 204 10.43 -16.62 5.20
C LYS A 204 9.29 -16.42 4.19
N LYS A 205 8.03 -16.31 4.63
CA LYS A 205 6.90 -16.06 3.71
C LYS A 205 7.00 -14.68 3.06
N PHE A 206 7.25 -13.65 3.86
CA PHE A 206 7.33 -12.26 3.45
C PHE A 206 8.42 -12.01 2.39
N MET A 207 9.58 -12.64 2.54
CA MET A 207 10.69 -12.54 1.57
C MET A 207 10.51 -13.40 0.32
N ASN A 208 9.76 -14.51 0.40
CA ASN A 208 9.55 -15.42 -0.74
C ASN A 208 8.20 -15.16 -1.42
N ASN A 209 7.96 -13.91 -1.84
CA ASN A 209 6.75 -13.57 -2.58
C ASN A 209 6.72 -14.29 -3.95
N PRO A 210 5.73 -15.16 -4.21
CA PRO A 210 5.68 -15.95 -5.45
C PRO A 210 5.55 -15.08 -6.70
N LEU A 211 4.96 -13.87 -6.57
CA LEU A 211 4.78 -12.95 -7.69
C LEU A 211 6.10 -12.36 -8.19
N PHE A 212 7.17 -12.34 -7.37
CA PHE A 212 8.48 -11.90 -7.84
C PHE A 212 9.10 -12.84 -8.88
N GLY A 213 8.80 -14.13 -8.83
CA GLY A 213 9.23 -15.10 -9.84
C GLY A 213 8.57 -14.79 -11.20
N LYS A 214 7.26 -14.58 -11.20
CA LYS A 214 6.49 -14.14 -12.38
C LYS A 214 7.00 -12.79 -12.89
N PHE A 215 7.18 -11.83 -11.98
CA PHE A 215 7.67 -10.49 -12.32
C PHE A 215 9.03 -10.51 -13.01
N LYS A 216 10.00 -11.28 -12.48
CA LYS A 216 11.32 -11.46 -13.08
C LYS A 216 11.25 -12.13 -14.45
N SER A 217 10.50 -13.23 -14.57
CA SER A 217 10.45 -14.02 -15.80
C SER A 217 9.74 -13.29 -16.95
N GLU A 218 8.60 -12.64 -16.67
CA GLU A 218 7.83 -11.95 -17.71
C GLU A 218 8.38 -10.56 -18.04
N PHE A 219 8.88 -9.82 -17.04
CA PHE A 219 9.20 -8.40 -17.16
C PHE A 219 10.67 -8.04 -16.93
N GLY A 220 11.57 -9.01 -16.74
CA GLY A 220 12.99 -8.78 -16.43
C GLY A 220 13.74 -7.84 -17.40
N THR A 221 13.28 -7.72 -18.64
CA THR A 221 13.86 -6.85 -19.68
C THR A 221 13.26 -5.43 -19.73
N THR A 222 12.22 -5.16 -18.96
CA THR A 222 11.53 -3.85 -18.96
C THR A 222 12.32 -2.81 -18.18
N LYS A 223 12.20 -1.54 -18.56
CA LYS A 223 12.79 -0.41 -17.81
C LYS A 223 12.20 -0.33 -16.41
N PHE A 224 10.90 -0.60 -16.28
CA PHE A 224 10.21 -0.63 -15.00
C PHE A 224 10.78 -1.70 -14.07
N TYR A 225 11.05 -2.92 -14.56
CA TYR A 225 11.67 -3.96 -13.74
C TYR A 225 13.03 -3.51 -13.20
N GLN A 226 13.87 -2.90 -14.04
CA GLN A 226 15.17 -2.38 -13.61
C GLN A 226 15.01 -1.27 -12.55
N TYR A 227 14.03 -0.39 -12.75
CA TYR A 227 13.67 0.62 -11.76
C TYR A 227 13.28 0.00 -10.41
N ALA A 228 12.40 -1.02 -10.42
CA ALA A 228 11.91 -1.69 -9.23
C ALA A 228 13.00 -2.50 -8.52
N TYR A 229 13.81 -3.25 -9.27
CA TYR A 229 14.93 -4.04 -8.75
C TYR A 229 15.94 -3.18 -7.98
N ASN A 230 16.20 -1.96 -8.45
CA ASN A 230 17.14 -1.05 -7.82
C ASN A 230 16.60 -0.39 -6.54
N ARG A 231 15.29 -0.43 -6.30
CA ARG A 231 14.61 0.27 -5.19
C ARG A 231 13.96 -0.64 -4.17
N CYS A 232 13.57 -1.85 -4.56
CA CYS A 232 12.96 -2.85 -3.68
C CYS A 232 14.03 -3.85 -3.21
N SER A 233 14.45 -3.73 -1.95
CA SER A 233 15.41 -4.66 -1.34
C SER A 233 14.90 -6.10 -1.38
N TYR A 234 13.63 -6.33 -1.07
CA TYR A 234 13.03 -7.68 -1.08
C TYR A 234 13.07 -8.34 -2.46
N LEU A 235 12.76 -7.59 -3.52
CA LEU A 235 12.87 -8.10 -4.90
C LEU A 235 14.33 -8.44 -5.22
N ARG A 236 15.27 -7.57 -4.86
CA ARG A 236 16.70 -7.81 -5.09
C ARG A 236 17.19 -9.05 -4.35
N ASP A 237 16.80 -9.23 -3.10
CA ASP A 237 17.21 -10.37 -2.28
C ASP A 237 16.59 -11.68 -2.79
N TYR A 238 15.31 -11.64 -3.21
CA TYR A 238 14.66 -12.75 -3.90
C TYR A 238 15.44 -13.18 -5.16
N VAL A 239 15.80 -12.21 -6.00
CA VAL A 239 16.53 -12.47 -7.25
C VAL A 239 17.91 -13.06 -6.95
N LYS A 240 18.69 -12.49 -6.02
CA LYS A 240 20.02 -13.01 -5.65
C LYS A 240 19.96 -14.45 -5.18
N LYS A 241 19.00 -14.77 -4.30
CA LYS A 241 18.78 -16.13 -3.80
C LYS A 241 18.36 -17.11 -4.90
N SER A 242 17.57 -16.65 -5.87
CA SER A 242 17.15 -17.47 -7.01
C SER A 242 18.29 -17.81 -7.98
N THR A 243 19.37 -17.03 -7.98
CA THR A 243 20.52 -17.19 -8.88
C THR A 243 21.72 -17.88 -8.23
N SER A 244 21.75 -18.03 -6.91
CA SER A 244 22.82 -18.79 -6.23
C SER A 244 22.69 -20.29 -6.52
N PRO A 245 23.75 -20.98 -6.95
CA PRO A 245 23.74 -22.44 -7.04
C PRO A 245 23.38 -23.02 -5.68
N ARG A 246 22.38 -23.90 -5.62
CA ARG A 246 22.16 -24.69 -4.40
C ARG A 246 23.36 -25.63 -4.27
N THR A 247 24.30 -25.31 -3.40
CA THR A 247 25.38 -26.24 -3.04
C THR A 247 24.71 -27.51 -2.48
N PRO A 248 24.94 -28.70 -3.04
CA PRO A 248 24.43 -29.93 -2.46
C PRO A 248 24.99 -30.05 -1.04
N VAL A 249 24.11 -30.15 -0.04
CA VAL A 249 24.51 -30.53 1.31
C VAL A 249 25.06 -31.95 1.20
N LYS A 250 26.38 -32.12 1.28
CA LYS A 250 27.00 -33.44 1.38
C LYS A 250 26.41 -34.14 2.61
N PRO A 251 25.90 -35.38 2.49
CA PRO A 251 25.44 -36.11 3.66
C PRO A 251 26.63 -36.28 4.62
N ARG A 252 26.41 -35.96 5.90
CA ARG A 252 27.36 -36.26 6.97
C ARG A 252 27.61 -37.76 6.96
N ALA A 253 28.84 -38.16 6.66
CA ALA A 253 29.28 -39.53 6.91
C ALA A 253 29.14 -39.80 8.40
N LYS A 254 28.35 -40.82 8.75
CA LYS A 254 28.35 -41.39 10.10
C LYS A 254 29.68 -42.13 10.25
N GLY A 255 30.56 -41.60 11.09
CA GLY A 255 31.69 -42.32 11.67
C GLY A 255 31.32 -42.71 13.09
#